data_AF-Q4C1G7-F1
#
_entry.id   AF-Q4C1G7-F1
#
_cell.length_a   1.000
_cell.length_b   1.000
_cell.length_c   1.000
_cell.angle_alpha   90.00
_cell.angle_beta   90.00
_cell.angle_gamma   90.00
#
_symmetry.space_group_name_H-M   'P 1'
#
loop_
_entity.id
_entity.type
_entity.pdbx_description
1 polymer ?
#
loop_
_entity_poly.entity_id
_entity_poly.type
_entity_poly.pdbx_seq_one_letter_code
_entity_poly.pdbx_strand_id
1 'polypeptide(L)' 'MCFNETNGRISKLMSMIKALPINLSNLQKTVLQQIVRGTTNPYRLVRRAKLILAAASGESNSSISRRLELDRVQVRQW' A
#
# COMPACT_ATOMS: atom_id res chain seq x y z
N MET A 1 14.66 2.28 37.18
CA MET A 1 14.71 1.59 35.87
C MET A 1 13.34 1.72 35.20
N CYS A 2 13.13 2.71 34.32
CA CYS A 2 11.81 3.00 33.72
C CYS A 2 11.83 3.05 32.18
N PHE A 3 12.88 2.52 31.53
CA PHE A 3 13.10 2.66 30.07
C PHE A 3 12.35 1.63 29.21
N ASN A 4 11.74 0.61 29.81
CA ASN A 4 11.14 -0.50 29.05
C ASN A 4 9.67 -0.22 28.63
N GLU A 5 8.91 0.55 29.41
CA GLU A 5 7.50 0.86 29.11
C GLU A 5 7.33 1.87 27.96
N THR A 6 8.26 2.81 27.80
CA THR A 6 8.21 3.82 26.72
C THR A 6 8.46 3.19 25.35
N ASN A 7 9.39 2.25 25.26
CA ASN A 7 9.68 1.53 24.01
C ASN A 7 8.49 0.66 23.56
N GLY A 8 7.77 0.02 24.50
CA GLY A 8 6.56 -0.75 24.20
C GLY A 8 5.40 0.12 23.71
N ARG A 9 5.25 1.33 24.24
CA ARG A 9 4.22 2.30 23.80
C ARG A 9 4.51 2.85 22.40
N ILE A 10 5.76 3.21 22.11
CA ILE A 10 6.16 3.75 20.80
C ILE A 10 6.01 2.71 19.70
N SER A 11 6.44 1.47 19.94
CA SER A 11 6.31 0.37 18.98
C SER A 11 4.84 0.01 18.69
N LYS A 12 3.97 0.04 19.70
CA LYS A 12 2.52 -0.14 19.50
C LYS A 12 1.88 1.01 18.73
N LEU A 13 2.28 2.25 18.99
CA LEU A 13 1.82 3.43 18.24
C LEU A 13 2.24 3.36 16.76
N MET A 14 3.49 2.96 16.49
CA MET A 14 3.97 2.77 15.11
C MET A 14 3.28 1.62 14.37
N SER A 15 2.80 0.60 15.09
CA SER A 15 1.93 -0.43 14.52
C SER A 15 0.54 0.10 14.16
N MET A 16 -0.07 0.91 15.03
CA MET A 16 -1.39 1.52 14.79
C MET A 16 -1.42 2.53 13.63
N ILE A 17 -0.29 3.17 13.32
CA ILE A 17 -0.17 4.16 12.23
C ILE A 17 0.20 3.50 10.88
N LYS A 18 0.57 2.21 10.88
CA LYS A 18 0.85 1.48 9.64
C LYS A 18 -0.44 0.97 9.01
N ALA A 19 -0.52 1.10 7.68
CA ALA A 19 -1.59 0.49 6.92
C ALA A 19 -1.58 -1.03 7.12
N LEU A 20 -2.76 -1.62 7.28
CA LEU A 20 -2.91 -3.07 7.37
C LEU A 20 -2.41 -3.71 6.06
N PRO A 21 -1.70 -4.85 6.15
CA PRO A 21 -1.24 -5.55 4.96
C PRO A 21 -2.43 -6.02 4.13
N ILE A 22 -2.39 -5.77 2.82
CA ILE A 22 -3.43 -6.20 1.89
C ILE A 22 -3.11 -7.62 1.43
N ASN A 23 -3.91 -8.60 1.86
CA ASN A 23 -3.82 -9.96 1.37
C ASN A 23 -4.69 -10.12 0.12
N LEU A 24 -4.07 -10.40 -1.02
CA LEU A 24 -4.77 -10.68 -2.28
C LEU A 24 -4.80 -12.18 -2.56
N SER A 25 -5.94 -12.69 -3.01
CA SER A 25 -6.02 -14.02 -3.59
C SER A 25 -5.33 -14.08 -4.95
N ASN A 26 -4.96 -15.27 -5.41
CA ASN A 26 -4.34 -15.46 -6.74
C ASN A 26 -5.23 -14.93 -7.87
N LEU A 27 -6.55 -15.10 -7.74
CA LEU A 27 -7.52 -14.57 -8.71
C LEU A 27 -7.51 -13.04 -8.72
N GLN A 28 -7.57 -12.41 -7.54
CA GLN A 28 -7.54 -10.95 -7.43
C GLN A 28 -6.24 -10.37 -7.98
N LYS A 29 -5.10 -11.00 -7.68
CA LYS A 29 -3.80 -10.60 -8.21
C LYS A 29 -3.76 -10.68 -9.74
N THR A 30 -4.30 -11.75 -10.32
CA THR A 30 -4.39 -11.94 -11.77
C THR A 30 -5.22 -10.86 -12.43
N VAL A 31 -6.41 -10.57 -11.89
CA VAL A 31 -7.30 -9.52 -12.42
C VAL A 31 -6.63 -8.14 -12.36
N LEU A 32 -5.99 -7.80 -11.24
CA LEU A 32 -5.26 -6.55 -11.11
C LEU A 32 -4.09 -6.46 -12.12
N GLN A 33 -3.38 -7.55 -12.36
CA GLN A 33 -2.32 -7.59 -13.38
C GLN A 33 -2.87 -7.45 -14.79
N GLN A 34 -4.01 -8.05 -15.12
CA GLN A 34 -4.68 -7.87 -16.40
C GLN A 34 -5.09 -6.41 -16.62
N ILE A 35 -5.64 -5.76 -15.59
CA ILE A 35 -5.98 -4.33 -15.63
C ILE A 35 -4.73 -3.49 -15.93
N VAL A 36 -3.61 -3.78 -15.27
CA VAL A 36 -2.35 -3.04 -15.48
C VAL A 36 -1.78 -3.23 -16.88
N ARG A 37 -1.96 -4.41 -17.47
CA ARG A 37 -1.47 -4.75 -18.82
C ARG A 37 -2.38 -4.27 -19.94
N GLY A 38 -3.65 -4.00 -19.66
CA GLY A 38 -4.62 -3.56 -20.66
C GLY A 38 -4.30 -2.16 -21.19
N THR A 39 -4.27 -2.03 -22.53
CA THR A 39 -3.92 -0.79 -23.23
C THR A 39 -5.07 0.21 -23.35
N THR A 40 -6.31 -0.27 -23.27
CA THR A 40 -7.54 0.55 -23.36
C THR A 40 -8.09 0.96 -21.99
N ASN A 41 -7.45 0.53 -20.90
CA ASN A 41 -7.93 0.83 -19.56
C ASN A 41 -7.71 2.30 -19.20
N PRO A 42 -8.69 2.97 -18.55
CA PRO A 42 -8.51 4.33 -18.07
C PRO A 42 -7.28 4.46 -17.17
N TYR A 43 -6.50 5.51 -17.38
CA TYR A 43 -5.25 5.75 -16.63
C TYR A 43 -5.43 5.68 -15.11
N ARG A 44 -6.54 6.24 -14.59
CA ARG A 44 -6.85 6.21 -13.14
C ARG A 44 -7.07 4.79 -12.61
N LEU A 45 -7.68 3.90 -13.40
CA LEU A 45 -7.91 2.50 -13.04
C LEU A 45 -6.58 1.74 -12.98
N VAL A 46 -5.74 1.89 -14.01
CA VAL A 46 -4.41 1.29 -14.07
C VAL A 46 -3.55 1.72 -12.88
N ARG A 47 -3.58 3.02 -12.52
CA ARG A 47 -2.84 3.51 -11.34
C ARG A 47 -3.32 2.89 -10.04
N ARG A 48 -4.63 2.80 -9.81
CA ARG A 48 -5.19 2.16 -8.61
C ARG A 48 -4.80 0.69 -8.53
N ALA A 49 -4.85 -0.03 -9.64
CA ALA A 49 -4.42 -1.42 -9.68
C ALA A 49 -2.92 -1.58 -9.36
N LYS A 50 -2.06 -0.70 -9.88
CA LYS A 50 -0.63 -0.67 -9.52
C LYS A 50 -0.41 -0.38 -8.04
N LEU A 51 -1.19 0.54 -7.45
CA LEU A 51 -1.12 0.86 -6.02
C LEU A 51 -1.47 -0.35 -5.15
N ILE A 52 -2.60 -1.00 -5.43
CA ILE A 52 -3.06 -2.17 -4.66
C ILE A 52 -2.06 -3.32 -4.77
N LEU A 53 -1.51 -3.59 -5.97
CA LEU A 53 -0.47 -4.60 -6.16
C LEU A 53 0.80 -4.30 -5.36
N ALA A 54 1.21 -3.03 -5.29
CA ALA A 54 2.38 -2.60 -4.54
C ALA A 54 2.18 -2.74 -3.02
N ALA A 55 1.01 -2.30 -2.54
CA ALA A 55 0.64 -2.41 -1.14
C ALA A 55 0.53 -3.88 -0.70
N ALA A 56 -0.01 -4.75 -1.56
CA ALA A 56 -0.07 -6.19 -1.31
C ALA A 56 1.31 -6.87 -1.33
N SER A 57 2.29 -6.31 -2.05
CA SER A 57 3.69 -6.77 -1.96
C SER A 57 4.43 -6.28 -0.70
N GLY A 58 3.77 -5.50 0.17
CA GLY A 58 4.35 -4.97 1.39
C GLY A 58 5.17 -3.70 1.20
N GLU A 59 5.07 -3.03 0.03
CA GLU A 59 5.70 -1.73 -0.16
C GLU A 59 5.06 -0.69 0.76
N SER A 60 5.88 0.19 1.35
CA SER A 60 5.36 1.29 2.17
C SER A 60 4.68 2.36 1.31
N ASN A 61 3.68 3.05 1.86
CA ASN A 61 2.97 4.13 1.16
C ASN A 61 3.91 5.21 0.59
N SER A 62 5.05 5.46 1.25
CA SER A 62 6.09 6.39 0.80
C SER A 62 6.87 5.90 -0.43
N SER A 63 7.12 4.58 -0.51
CA SER A 63 7.72 3.95 -1.69
C SER A 63 6.76 4.04 -2.87
N ILE A 64 5.50 3.67 -2.62
CA ILE A 64 4.44 3.66 -3.62
C ILE A 64 4.18 5.07 -4.16
N SER A 65 4.10 6.08 -3.28
CA SER A 65 3.89 7.48 -3.68
C SER A 65 5.00 7.97 -4.61
N ARG A 66 6.26 7.66 -4.30
CA ARG A 66 7.42 8.03 -5.13
C ARG A 66 7.39 7.30 -6.47
N ARG A 67 7.09 5.99 -6.47
CA ARG A 67 7.10 5.18 -7.70
C ARG A 67 5.96 5.52 -8.65
N LEU A 68 4.79 5.86 -8.13
CA LEU A 68 3.58 6.13 -8.93
C LEU A 68 3.32 7.63 -9.13
N GLU A 69 4.23 8.49 -8.65
CA GLU A 69 4.10 9.95 -8.67
C GLU A 69 2.72 10.38 -8.15
N LEU A 70 2.32 9.76 -7.03
CA LEU A 70 1.05 10.00 -6.35
C LEU A 70 1.31 10.81 -5.10
N ASP A 71 0.38 11.70 -4.76
CA ASP A 71 0.44 12.38 -3.48
C ASP A 71 0.26 11.35 -2.34
N ARG A 72 0.98 11.56 -1.24
CA ARG A 72 0.99 10.60 -0.12
C ARG A 72 -0.39 10.48 0.54
N VAL A 73 -1.20 11.54 0.51
CA VAL A 73 -2.60 11.54 0.97
C VAL A 73 -3.44 10.66 0.06
N GLN A 74 -3.24 10.75 -1.26
CA GLN A 74 -3.94 9.87 -2.21
C GLN A 74 -3.59 8.41 -1.97
N VAL A 75 -2.33 8.07 -1.69
CA VAL A 75 -1.93 6.69 -1.42
C VAL A 75 -2.51 6.17 -0.09
N ARG A 76 -2.70 7.03 0.91
CA ARG A 76 -3.29 6.65 2.21
C ARG A 76 -4.81 6.47 2.19
N GLN A 77 -5.50 7.12 1.26
CA GLN A 77 -6.96 7.00 1.13
C GLN A 77 -7.39 5.68 0.47
N TRP A 78 -6.47 5.03 -0.23
CA TRP A 78 -6.66 3.73 -0.88
C TRP A 78 -6.12 2.61 0.00
#